data_AF-A0A7C5N0X9-F1
#
_entry.id   AF-A0A7C5N0X9-F1
#
_cell.length_a   1.000
_cell.length_b   1.000
_cell.length_c   1.000
_cell.angle_alpha   90.00
_cell.angle_beta   90.00
_cell.angle_gamma   90.00
#
_symmetry.space_group_name_H-M   'P 1'
#
loop_
_entity.id
_entity.type
_entity.pdbx_description
1 polymer ?
#
loop_
_entity_poly.entity_id
_entity_poly.type
_entity_poly.pdbx_seq_one_letter_code
_entity_poly.pdbx_strand_id
1 'polypeptide(L)'
;MTIRFQEKSDLYVFSGYALLGIALAINQFTIFWWQEMGIFPIVPSRFMHANDVEIFLPWLLDISWIVTGIIVIRAPRHIRFYINDSFKFNLFIFVILSGILLSTNVVLPGKWRFARIILILGILFFLANMFYLGVVKKREDKAELHPFYRNLGVSLFGLSFILLVLEIVFMFFTNTHRFNGTLASRSWFIRNWELNAEGYRDRPYDVQKIEGKTKVLLLGDSFVAGHGLKNPEDRFSNLLQKELGENYYVFNLGVGGSDVADEFQRLKAFSYRPDYLLYSYYPNDIERDGEMGGLVLPKPRSYNDVWFIPRFFIRRSYLLNFIYWQFPHYDELVDYKGYLKQCYSFPKVMEIHTAHLDSIIDFAKQFEAPMAAVVFPFLEQVKESRFA
;
A
#
# COMPACT_ATOMS: atom_id res chain seq x y z
N MET A 1 -43.12 -22.63 16.20
CA MET A 1 -42.18 -21.60 16.71
C MET A 1 -40.76 -22.14 16.89
N THR A 2 -40.56 -23.42 17.17
CA THR A 2 -39.28 -24.05 17.59
C THR A 2 -38.21 -24.19 16.51
N ILE A 3 -38.53 -24.56 15.27
CA ILE A 3 -37.54 -24.81 14.20
C ILE A 3 -36.86 -23.50 13.73
N ARG A 4 -37.64 -22.47 13.43
CA ARG A 4 -37.13 -21.12 13.07
C ARG A 4 -36.25 -20.49 14.15
N PHE A 5 -36.53 -20.79 15.43
CA PHE A 5 -35.73 -20.36 16.56
C PHE A 5 -34.36 -21.06 16.60
N GLN A 6 -34.34 -22.33 16.24
CA GLN A 6 -33.15 -23.17 16.22
C GLN A 6 -32.22 -22.78 15.08
N GLU A 7 -32.75 -22.64 13.86
CA GLU A 7 -32.01 -22.19 12.67
C GLU A 7 -31.35 -20.81 12.87
N LYS A 8 -32.09 -19.85 13.44
CA LYS A 8 -31.52 -18.53 13.77
C LYS A 8 -30.39 -18.64 14.78
N SER A 9 -30.60 -19.38 15.87
CA SER A 9 -29.59 -19.58 16.93
C SER A 9 -28.29 -20.19 16.40
N ASP A 10 -28.37 -21.13 15.46
CA ASP A 10 -27.22 -21.85 14.93
C ASP A 10 -26.43 -20.99 13.92
N LEU A 11 -27.11 -20.13 13.16
CA LEU A 11 -26.48 -19.09 12.34
C LEU A 11 -25.66 -18.10 13.21
N TYR A 12 -26.10 -17.79 14.44
CA TYR A 12 -25.34 -16.95 15.38
C TYR A 12 -24.06 -17.59 15.87
N VAL A 13 -24.16 -18.87 16.25
CA VAL A 13 -22.99 -19.65 16.66
C VAL A 13 -21.99 -19.70 15.52
N PHE A 14 -22.46 -19.94 14.29
CA PHE A 14 -21.63 -19.88 13.10
C PHE A 14 -20.99 -18.50 12.91
N SER A 15 -21.74 -17.40 13.04
CA SER A 15 -21.17 -16.05 12.93
C SER A 15 -20.19 -15.70 14.05
N GLY A 16 -20.38 -16.21 15.27
CA GLY A 16 -19.42 -16.09 16.37
C GLY A 16 -18.13 -16.86 16.09
N TYR A 17 -18.23 -18.07 15.55
CA TYR A 17 -17.08 -18.84 15.06
C TYR A 17 -16.40 -18.17 13.87
N ALA A 18 -17.16 -17.58 12.94
CA ALA A 18 -16.61 -16.83 11.81
C ALA A 18 -15.86 -15.58 12.27
N LEU A 19 -16.40 -14.84 13.25
CA LEU A 19 -15.73 -13.69 13.86
C LEU A 19 -14.42 -14.10 14.56
N LEU A 20 -14.42 -15.20 15.33
CA LEU A 20 -13.21 -15.75 15.94
C LEU A 20 -12.21 -16.23 14.88
N GLY A 21 -12.68 -16.91 13.84
CA GLY A 21 -11.85 -17.39 12.74
C GLY A 21 -11.18 -16.24 11.99
N ILE A 22 -11.93 -15.17 11.68
CA ILE A 22 -11.40 -13.96 11.03
C ILE A 22 -10.40 -13.25 11.96
N ALA A 23 -10.70 -13.11 13.25
CA ALA A 23 -9.81 -12.43 14.21
C ALA A 23 -8.51 -13.21 14.48
N LEU A 24 -8.57 -14.54 14.47
CA LEU A 24 -7.38 -15.38 14.56
C LEU A 24 -6.60 -15.37 13.25
N ALA A 25 -7.28 -15.43 12.10
CA ALA A 25 -6.62 -15.46 10.79
C ALA A 25 -6.05 -14.10 10.36
N ILE A 26 -6.62 -12.99 10.82
CA ILE A 26 -6.28 -11.64 10.38
C ILE A 26 -6.02 -10.75 11.59
N ASN A 27 -4.94 -11.04 12.32
CA ASN A 27 -4.35 -10.13 13.30
C ASN A 27 -2.88 -9.90 12.99
N GLN A 28 -2.26 -8.90 13.64
CA GLN A 28 -0.88 -8.50 13.33
C GLN A 28 0.16 -9.64 13.49
N PHE A 29 -0.07 -10.58 14.42
CA PHE A 29 0.82 -11.72 14.62
C PHE A 29 0.65 -12.78 13.54
N THR A 30 -0.59 -13.09 13.21
CA THR A 30 -0.86 -14.10 12.18
C THR A 30 -0.55 -13.58 10.79
N ILE A 31 -0.73 -12.27 10.53
CA ILE A 31 -0.33 -11.64 9.28
C ILE A 31 1.16 -11.82 9.01
N PHE A 32 2.02 -11.58 9.99
CA PHE A 32 3.46 -11.82 9.84
C PHE A 32 3.74 -13.30 9.52
N TRP A 33 3.08 -14.21 10.24
CA TRP A 33 3.21 -15.65 9.98
C TRP A 33 2.71 -16.07 8.58
N TRP A 34 1.59 -15.51 8.10
CA TRP A 34 1.08 -15.73 6.74
C TRP A 34 1.99 -15.15 5.66
N GLN A 35 2.69 -14.05 5.94
CA GLN A 35 3.67 -13.46 5.04
C GLN A 35 4.93 -14.33 4.93
N GLU A 36 5.44 -14.84 6.05
CA GLU A 36 6.55 -15.82 6.08
C GLU A 36 6.21 -17.11 5.31
N MET A 37 4.97 -17.57 5.39
CA MET A 37 4.49 -18.72 4.61
C MET A 37 4.22 -18.41 3.12
N GLY A 38 4.41 -17.17 2.68
CA GLY A 38 4.14 -16.74 1.29
C GLY A 38 2.64 -16.70 0.92
N ILE A 39 1.75 -16.80 1.90
CA ILE A 39 0.29 -16.77 1.69
C ILE A 39 -0.21 -15.33 1.54
N PHE A 40 0.35 -14.41 2.34
CA PHE A 40 0.11 -12.97 2.21
C PHE A 40 1.29 -12.28 1.53
N PRO A 41 1.05 -11.26 0.69
CA PRO A 41 2.13 -10.50 0.08
C PRO A 41 2.91 -9.76 1.16
N ILE A 42 4.25 -9.81 1.07
CA ILE A 42 5.12 -8.92 1.83
C ILE A 42 4.94 -7.53 1.22
N VAL A 43 4.42 -6.59 2.00
CA VAL A 43 4.42 -5.18 1.60
C VAL A 43 5.85 -4.69 1.81
N PRO A 44 6.57 -4.25 0.77
CA PRO A 44 7.91 -3.73 0.97
C PRO A 44 7.87 -2.57 1.97
N SER A 45 8.72 -2.61 3.00
CA SER A 45 8.76 -1.61 4.08
C SER A 45 8.87 -0.17 3.55
N ARG A 46 9.55 0.02 2.41
CA ARG A 46 9.65 1.31 1.69
C ARG A 46 8.31 1.92 1.25
N PHE A 47 7.23 1.14 1.19
CA PHE A 47 5.89 1.59 0.82
C PHE A 47 4.94 1.68 2.02
N MET A 48 5.42 1.38 3.23
CA MET A 48 4.70 1.56 4.49
C MET A 48 5.24 2.81 5.18
N HIS A 49 4.36 3.71 5.64
CA HIS A 49 4.82 4.79 6.51
C HIS A 49 5.11 4.19 7.90
N ALA A 50 6.14 4.71 8.60
CA ALA A 50 6.46 4.28 9.97
C ALA A 50 5.22 4.29 10.91
N ASN A 51 4.31 5.24 10.67
CA ASN A 51 3.05 5.39 11.41
C ASN A 51 1.93 4.41 11.00
N ASP A 52 2.18 3.47 10.10
CA ASP A 52 1.24 2.41 9.72
C ASP A 52 1.40 1.16 10.61
N VAL A 53 2.55 1.00 11.24
CA VAL A 53 2.92 -0.12 12.13
C VAL A 53 2.68 0.23 13.60
N GLU A 54 2.81 1.49 14.00
CA GLU A 54 2.53 1.93 15.37
C GLU A 54 1.04 2.13 15.63
N ILE A 55 0.31 1.10 16.06
CA ILE A 55 -1.03 1.36 16.61
C ILE A 55 -1.40 0.34 17.71
N PHE A 56 -1.69 0.87 18.89
CA PHE A 56 -2.28 0.19 20.06
C PHE A 56 -3.76 -0.24 19.84
N LEU A 57 -4.41 0.32 18.81
CA LEU A 57 -5.84 0.18 18.53
C LEU A 57 -6.21 -1.16 17.85
N PRO A 58 -5.46 -1.68 16.86
CA PRO A 58 -5.58 -3.07 16.40
C PRO A 58 -5.54 -4.10 17.54
N TRP A 59 -4.66 -3.94 18.53
CA TRP A 59 -4.59 -4.83 19.69
C TRP A 59 -5.85 -4.82 20.55
N LEU A 60 -6.38 -3.63 20.84
CA LEU A 60 -7.64 -3.47 21.58
C LEU A 60 -8.82 -4.05 20.80
N LEU A 61 -8.81 -3.91 19.47
CA LEU A 61 -9.79 -4.54 18.60
C LEU A 61 -9.66 -6.07 18.64
N ASP A 62 -8.46 -6.64 18.52
CA ASP A 62 -8.13 -8.08 18.65
C ASP A 62 -8.61 -8.71 19.96
N ILE A 63 -8.40 -8.03 21.08
CA ILE A 63 -8.91 -8.47 22.37
C ILE A 63 -10.45 -8.39 22.39
N SER A 64 -11.03 -7.30 21.87
CA SER A 64 -12.48 -7.16 21.78
C SER A 64 -13.13 -8.21 20.87
N TRP A 65 -12.43 -8.69 19.82
CA TRP A 65 -12.86 -9.74 18.90
C TRP A 65 -13.02 -11.08 19.60
N ILE A 66 -11.97 -11.48 20.33
CA ILE A 66 -11.94 -12.76 21.05
C ILE A 66 -13.02 -12.76 22.12
N VAL A 67 -13.11 -11.67 22.89
CA VAL A 67 -14.14 -11.53 23.95
C VAL A 67 -15.55 -11.58 23.36
N THR A 68 -15.80 -10.86 22.27
CA THR A 68 -17.12 -10.82 21.63
C THR A 68 -17.52 -12.16 21.02
N GLY A 69 -16.62 -12.82 20.28
CA GLY A 69 -16.89 -14.13 19.71
C GLY A 69 -17.14 -15.20 20.78
N ILE A 70 -16.38 -15.16 21.88
CA ILE A 70 -16.60 -16.05 23.03
C ILE A 70 -17.98 -15.79 23.66
N ILE A 71 -18.36 -14.52 23.86
CA ILE A 71 -19.68 -14.17 24.40
C ILE A 71 -20.80 -14.69 23.49
N VAL A 72 -20.68 -14.51 22.17
CA VAL A 72 -21.70 -14.96 21.19
C VAL A 72 -21.84 -16.49 21.19
N ILE A 73 -20.74 -17.24 21.30
CA ILE A 73 -20.77 -18.72 21.34
C ILE A 73 -21.30 -19.23 22.69
N ARG A 74 -20.84 -18.64 23.79
CA ARG A 74 -21.14 -19.12 25.16
C ARG A 74 -22.51 -18.64 25.67
N ALA A 75 -23.13 -17.65 25.03
CA ALA A 75 -24.43 -17.12 25.46
C ALA A 75 -25.56 -18.18 25.40
N PRO A 76 -26.43 -18.26 26.42
CA PRO A 76 -27.65 -19.08 26.39
C PRO A 76 -28.54 -18.77 25.18
N ARG A 77 -29.23 -19.78 24.62
CA ARG A 77 -30.06 -19.65 23.39
C ARG A 77 -31.12 -18.55 23.47
N HIS A 78 -31.76 -18.37 24.61
CA HIS A 78 -32.79 -17.34 24.81
C HIS A 78 -32.19 -15.92 24.82
N ILE A 79 -30.96 -15.77 25.34
CA ILE A 79 -30.20 -14.51 25.31
C ILE A 79 -29.78 -14.19 23.87
N ARG A 80 -29.30 -15.17 23.10
CA ARG A 80 -28.97 -15.00 21.67
C ARG A 80 -30.15 -14.49 20.84
N PHE A 81 -31.35 -15.00 21.10
CA PHE A 81 -32.56 -14.56 20.40
C PHE A 81 -32.94 -13.11 20.73
N TYR A 82 -32.89 -12.73 22.02
CA TYR A 82 -33.24 -11.38 22.48
C TYR A 82 -32.22 -10.32 22.01
N ILE A 83 -30.96 -10.73 21.90
CA ILE A 83 -29.87 -9.90 21.39
C ILE A 83 -30.07 -9.64 19.89
N ASN A 84 -30.36 -10.65 19.06
CA ASN A 84 -30.48 -10.54 17.61
C ASN A 84 -31.50 -9.49 17.11
N ASP A 85 -32.74 -9.53 17.59
CA ASP A 85 -33.81 -8.64 17.11
C ASP A 85 -33.78 -7.24 17.76
N SER A 86 -32.70 -6.94 18.48
CA SER A 86 -32.52 -5.66 19.15
C SER A 86 -31.69 -4.70 18.29
N PHE A 87 -32.14 -3.45 18.24
CA PHE A 87 -31.37 -2.36 17.64
C PHE A 87 -29.97 -2.24 18.25
N LYS A 88 -29.85 -2.42 19.57
CA LYS A 88 -28.59 -2.30 20.32
C LYS A 88 -27.54 -3.30 19.86
N PHE A 89 -27.93 -4.54 19.58
CA PHE A 89 -27.00 -5.54 19.07
C PHE A 89 -26.56 -5.25 17.64
N ASN A 90 -27.50 -4.91 16.75
CA ASN A 90 -27.13 -4.57 15.38
C ASN A 90 -26.19 -3.36 15.34
N LEU A 91 -26.41 -2.37 16.22
CA LEU A 91 -25.48 -1.25 16.44
C LEU A 91 -24.11 -1.71 16.93
N PHE A 92 -24.08 -2.61 17.91
CA PHE A 92 -22.83 -3.16 18.44
C PHE A 92 -22.02 -3.87 17.34
N ILE A 93 -22.64 -4.76 16.57
CA ILE A 93 -21.96 -5.46 15.46
C ILE A 93 -21.57 -4.49 14.35
N PHE A 94 -22.41 -3.51 14.01
CA PHE A 94 -22.09 -2.48 13.02
C PHE A 94 -20.83 -1.69 13.42
N VAL A 95 -20.73 -1.22 14.67
CA VAL A 95 -19.56 -0.50 15.19
C VAL A 95 -18.31 -1.38 15.11
N ILE A 96 -18.45 -2.64 15.50
CA ILE A 96 -17.41 -3.65 15.45
C ILE A 96 -16.89 -3.85 14.03
N LEU A 97 -17.76 -4.21 13.08
CA LEU A 97 -17.37 -4.45 11.68
C LEU A 97 -16.77 -3.21 11.02
N SER A 98 -17.30 -2.01 11.35
CA SER A 98 -16.74 -0.73 10.90
C SER A 98 -15.32 -0.53 11.43
N GLY A 99 -15.06 -0.93 12.68
CA GLY A 99 -13.71 -0.97 13.25
C GLY A 99 -12.74 -1.87 12.46
N ILE A 100 -13.17 -3.08 12.06
CA ILE A 100 -12.36 -3.98 11.19
C ILE A 100 -12.05 -3.31 9.87
N LEU A 101 -13.10 -2.77 9.25
CA LEU A 101 -12.96 -2.21 7.91
C LEU A 101 -11.89 -1.14 7.91
N LEU A 102 -11.89 -0.27 8.94
CA LEU A 102 -10.91 0.79 9.09
C LEU A 102 -9.50 0.25 9.42
N SER A 103 -9.36 -0.75 10.30
CA SER A 103 -8.05 -1.29 10.70
C SER A 103 -7.37 -2.10 9.58
N THR A 104 -8.13 -2.84 8.77
CA THR A 104 -7.60 -3.74 7.74
C THR A 104 -7.10 -3.03 6.47
N ASN A 105 -7.30 -1.71 6.33
CA ASN A 105 -6.82 -0.93 5.18
C ASN A 105 -5.32 -0.98 4.95
N VAL A 106 -4.56 -1.10 6.02
CA VAL A 106 -3.09 -1.11 5.97
C VAL A 106 -2.58 -2.50 5.60
N VAL A 107 -3.36 -3.55 5.89
CA VAL A 107 -2.80 -4.90 6.08
C VAL A 107 -3.27 -5.92 5.05
N LEU A 108 -4.42 -5.71 4.39
CA LEU A 108 -4.94 -6.60 3.33
C LEU A 108 -4.94 -5.96 1.93
N PRO A 109 -3.80 -5.50 1.41
CA PRO A 109 -3.74 -4.98 0.05
C PRO A 109 -3.82 -6.09 -1.00
N GLY A 110 -4.04 -5.72 -2.27
CA GLY A 110 -3.91 -6.64 -3.40
C GLY A 110 -5.06 -7.64 -3.52
N LYS A 111 -4.76 -8.96 -3.51
CA LYS A 111 -5.73 -10.05 -3.76
C LYS A 111 -6.75 -10.23 -2.62
N TRP A 112 -6.43 -9.78 -1.41
CA TRP A 112 -7.29 -9.89 -0.21
C TRP A 112 -8.38 -8.80 -0.10
N ARG A 113 -8.40 -7.85 -1.04
CA ARG A 113 -9.47 -6.83 -1.16
C ARG A 113 -10.87 -7.42 -1.30
N PHE A 114 -11.00 -8.62 -1.86
CA PHE A 114 -12.31 -9.29 -1.97
C PHE A 114 -12.88 -9.68 -0.60
N ALA A 115 -12.03 -10.01 0.38
CA ALA A 115 -12.48 -10.25 1.76
C ALA A 115 -13.08 -8.98 2.39
N ARG A 116 -12.62 -7.79 1.98
CA ARG A 116 -13.21 -6.52 2.43
C ARG A 116 -14.59 -6.26 1.86
N ILE A 117 -14.91 -6.75 0.66
CA ILE A 117 -16.27 -6.66 0.13
C ILE A 117 -17.22 -7.41 1.07
N ILE A 118 -16.83 -8.60 1.55
CA ILE A 118 -17.63 -9.38 2.51
C ILE A 118 -17.86 -8.58 3.79
N LEU A 119 -16.83 -7.90 4.30
CA LEU A 119 -16.96 -7.02 5.47
C LEU A 119 -17.94 -5.86 5.24
N ILE A 120 -17.83 -5.17 4.09
CA ILE A 120 -18.72 -4.07 3.73
C ILE A 120 -20.17 -4.56 3.57
N LEU A 121 -20.37 -5.71 2.93
CA LEU A 121 -21.69 -6.34 2.81
C LEU A 121 -22.27 -6.72 4.18
N GLY A 122 -21.43 -7.20 5.11
CA GLY A 122 -21.81 -7.42 6.51
C GLY A 122 -22.24 -6.13 7.20
N ILE A 123 -21.46 -5.06 7.08
CA ILE A 123 -21.81 -3.73 7.61
C ILE A 123 -23.15 -3.26 7.06
N LEU A 124 -23.35 -3.38 5.74
CA LEU A 124 -24.61 -3.01 5.07
C LEU A 124 -25.79 -3.82 5.59
N PHE A 125 -25.62 -5.12 5.84
CA PHE A 125 -26.66 -5.97 6.41
C PHE A 125 -27.07 -5.50 7.81
N PHE A 126 -26.11 -5.26 8.71
CA PHE A 126 -26.42 -4.79 10.06
C PHE A 126 -26.99 -3.37 10.07
N LEU A 127 -26.51 -2.49 9.18
CA LEU A 127 -27.06 -1.16 8.96
C LEU A 127 -28.52 -1.22 8.47
N ALA A 128 -28.82 -2.11 7.52
CA ALA A 128 -30.18 -2.33 7.01
C ALA A 128 -31.11 -2.88 8.11
N ASN A 129 -30.63 -3.78 8.95
CA ASN A 129 -31.39 -4.28 10.09
C ASN A 129 -31.65 -3.18 11.13
N MET A 130 -30.65 -2.34 11.44
CA MET A 130 -30.86 -1.17 12.33
C MET A 130 -31.91 -0.23 11.76
N PHE A 131 -31.83 0.08 10.46
CA PHE A 131 -32.81 0.91 9.77
C PHE A 131 -34.21 0.29 9.83
N TYR A 132 -34.33 -1.00 9.52
CA TYR A 132 -35.60 -1.71 9.62
C TYR A 132 -36.17 -1.66 11.05
N LEU A 133 -35.38 -2.02 12.07
CA LEU A 133 -35.84 -2.10 13.47
C LEU A 133 -36.11 -0.73 14.12
N GLY A 134 -35.47 0.33 13.63
CA GLY A 134 -35.55 1.68 14.19
C GLY A 134 -36.53 2.59 13.45
N VAL A 135 -36.73 2.39 12.14
CA VAL A 135 -37.47 3.31 11.27
C VAL A 135 -38.70 2.65 10.63
N VAL A 136 -38.60 1.38 10.21
CA VAL A 136 -39.64 0.71 9.40
C VAL A 136 -40.58 -0.15 10.26
N LYS A 137 -40.03 -0.91 11.22
CA LYS A 137 -40.76 -1.88 12.03
C LYS A 137 -41.69 -1.14 13.00
N LYS A 138 -42.99 -1.20 12.72
CA LYS A 138 -44.03 -0.72 13.65
C LYS A 138 -44.03 -1.59 14.91
N ARG A 139 -44.08 -0.93 16.07
CA ARG A 139 -44.16 -1.60 17.38
C ARG A 139 -45.53 -1.30 17.96
N GLU A 140 -46.32 -2.34 18.21
CA GLU A 140 -47.71 -2.22 18.68
C GLU A 140 -47.81 -1.48 20.02
N ASP A 141 -46.74 -1.51 20.83
CA ASP A 141 -46.63 -0.95 22.17
C ASP A 141 -46.00 0.46 22.22
N LYS A 142 -45.64 1.07 21.08
CA LYS A 142 -44.97 2.38 21.05
C LYS A 142 -45.66 3.37 20.12
N ALA A 143 -45.62 4.64 20.52
CA ALA A 143 -46.05 5.74 19.67
C ALA A 143 -45.30 5.73 18.33
N GLU A 144 -45.98 6.12 17.25
CA GLU A 144 -45.36 6.19 15.93
C GLU A 144 -44.19 7.17 15.92
N LEU A 145 -43.14 6.82 15.17
CA LEU A 145 -41.97 7.67 15.03
C LEU A 145 -42.37 8.98 14.31
N HIS A 146 -42.02 10.11 14.89
CA HIS A 146 -42.30 11.41 14.30
C HIS A 146 -41.75 11.50 12.86
N PRO A 147 -42.50 12.05 11.88
CA PRO A 147 -42.12 12.05 10.46
C PRO A 147 -40.72 12.62 10.18
N PHE A 148 -40.32 13.65 10.93
CA PHE A 148 -38.97 14.22 10.84
C PHE A 148 -37.87 13.17 11.08
N TYR A 149 -37.93 12.41 12.19
CA TYR A 149 -36.93 11.40 12.51
C TYR A 149 -36.96 10.23 11.55
N ARG A 150 -38.14 9.90 11.00
CA ARG A 150 -38.28 8.89 9.94
C ARG A 150 -37.54 9.32 8.67
N ASN A 151 -37.77 10.55 8.21
CA ASN A 151 -37.11 11.09 7.02
C ASN A 151 -35.59 11.23 7.22
N LEU A 152 -35.17 11.66 8.42
CA LEU A 152 -33.75 11.71 8.79
C LEU A 152 -33.13 10.31 8.75
N GLY A 153 -33.80 9.30 9.31
CA GLY A 153 -33.33 7.91 9.29
C GLY A 153 -33.19 7.35 7.87
N VAL A 154 -34.16 7.63 6.99
CA VAL A 154 -34.09 7.27 5.57
C VAL A 154 -32.90 7.94 4.88
N SER A 155 -32.70 9.23 5.13
CA SER A 155 -31.61 10.00 4.51
C SER A 155 -30.24 9.53 4.98
N LEU A 156 -30.07 9.29 6.28
CA LEU A 156 -28.83 8.77 6.86
C LEU A 156 -28.51 7.36 6.34
N PHE A 157 -29.51 6.48 6.28
CA PHE A 157 -29.34 5.14 5.70
C PHE A 157 -28.90 5.22 4.23
N GLY A 158 -29.60 6.03 3.42
CA GLY A 158 -29.26 6.22 2.01
C GLY A 158 -27.84 6.76 1.80
N LEU A 159 -27.46 7.78 2.57
CA LEU A 159 -26.12 8.35 2.52
C LEU A 159 -25.05 7.32 2.93
N SER A 160 -25.23 6.62 4.06
CA SER A 160 -24.30 5.59 4.51
C SER A 160 -24.17 4.45 3.50
N PHE A 161 -25.28 4.04 2.88
CA PHE A 161 -25.28 3.05 1.81
C PHE A 161 -24.42 3.51 0.62
N ILE A 162 -24.64 4.73 0.14
CA ILE A 162 -23.87 5.31 -0.98
C ILE A 162 -22.37 5.39 -0.63
N LEU A 163 -22.02 5.87 0.56
CA LEU A 163 -20.62 5.99 0.99
C LEU A 163 -19.93 4.62 1.06
N LEU A 164 -20.61 3.57 1.55
CA LEU A 164 -20.07 2.21 1.60
C LEU A 164 -19.93 1.58 0.21
N VAL A 165 -20.85 1.85 -0.71
CA VAL A 165 -20.70 1.43 -2.12
C VAL A 165 -19.53 2.15 -2.78
N LEU A 166 -19.39 3.46 -2.57
CA LEU A 166 -18.26 4.22 -3.07
C LEU A 166 -16.93 3.74 -2.49
N GLU A 167 -16.89 3.37 -1.20
CA GLU A 167 -15.71 2.75 -0.59
C GLU A 167 -15.30 1.46 -1.33
N ILE A 168 -16.27 0.64 -1.77
CA ILE A 168 -15.98 -0.51 -2.65
C ILE A 168 -15.39 -0.03 -3.97
N VAL A 169 -16.02 0.92 -4.66
CA VAL A 169 -15.54 1.41 -5.97
C VAL A 169 -14.10 1.94 -5.88
N PHE A 170 -13.81 2.81 -4.92
CA PHE A 170 -12.48 3.43 -4.77
C PHE A 170 -11.39 2.47 -4.28
N MET A 171 -11.75 1.34 -3.68
CA MET A 171 -10.81 0.25 -3.41
C MET A 171 -10.24 -0.40 -4.69
N PHE A 172 -10.98 -0.33 -5.80
CA PHE A 172 -10.53 -0.84 -7.10
C PHE A 172 -9.83 0.22 -7.94
N PHE A 173 -10.09 1.51 -7.66
CA PHE A 173 -9.40 2.62 -8.30
C PHE A 173 -7.95 2.70 -7.80
N THR A 174 -7.01 2.34 -8.67
CA THR A 174 -5.58 2.29 -8.33
C THR A 174 -4.76 3.06 -9.34
N ASN A 175 -3.98 4.02 -8.87
CA ASN A 175 -3.06 4.83 -9.66
C ASN A 175 -1.75 4.97 -8.92
N THR A 176 -0.67 5.22 -9.65
CA THR A 176 0.62 5.60 -9.06
C THR A 176 0.52 7.01 -8.48
N HIS A 177 1.34 7.29 -7.47
CA HIS A 177 1.46 8.61 -6.87
C HIS A 177 2.93 8.91 -6.63
N ARG A 178 3.34 10.17 -6.78
CA ARG A 178 4.75 10.60 -6.65
C ARG A 178 5.41 10.07 -5.38
N PHE A 179 4.70 10.11 -4.25
CA PHE A 179 5.23 9.71 -2.94
C PHE A 179 4.89 8.27 -2.54
N ASN A 180 4.20 7.52 -3.40
CA ASN A 180 3.71 6.15 -3.16
C ASN A 180 2.83 5.94 -1.89
N GLY A 181 2.52 7.00 -1.14
CA GLY A 181 1.88 6.93 0.19
C GLY A 181 0.36 6.80 0.19
N THR A 182 -0.33 7.01 -0.94
CA THR A 182 -1.80 6.90 -1.01
C THR A 182 -2.25 5.45 -0.99
N LEU A 183 -3.47 5.17 -0.52
CA LEU A 183 -4.03 3.81 -0.52
C LEU A 183 -4.17 3.27 -1.95
N ALA A 184 -4.51 4.14 -2.92
CA ALA A 184 -4.57 3.80 -4.33
C ALA A 184 -3.20 3.40 -4.90
N SER A 185 -2.14 4.14 -4.54
CA SER A 185 -0.77 3.86 -4.98
C SER A 185 -0.23 2.57 -4.39
N ARG A 186 -0.40 2.35 -3.08
CA ARG A 186 -0.03 1.08 -2.45
C ARG A 186 -0.72 -0.10 -3.12
N SER A 187 -2.01 0.04 -3.37
CA SER A 187 -2.81 -0.99 -4.05
C SER A 187 -2.33 -1.22 -5.49
N TRP A 188 -1.82 -0.19 -6.17
CA TRP A 188 -1.22 -0.32 -7.50
C TRP A 188 0.09 -1.10 -7.44
N PHE A 189 1.02 -0.74 -6.54
CA PHE A 189 2.32 -1.43 -6.44
C PHE A 189 2.15 -2.90 -6.08
N ILE A 190 1.29 -3.21 -5.12
CA ILE A 190 1.08 -4.59 -4.66
C ILE A 190 0.48 -5.49 -5.76
N ARG A 191 -0.17 -4.91 -6.77
CA ARG A 191 -0.72 -5.65 -7.92
C ARG A 191 0.25 -5.79 -9.08
N ASN A 192 1.17 -4.84 -9.25
CA ASN A 192 1.96 -4.71 -10.47
C ASN A 192 3.47 -4.74 -10.23
N TRP A 193 3.92 -4.88 -8.98
CA TRP A 193 5.32 -4.79 -8.57
C TRP A 193 5.81 -6.10 -7.95
N GLU A 194 6.17 -7.04 -8.82
CA GLU A 194 6.76 -8.33 -8.42
C GLU A 194 8.28 -8.27 -8.57
N LEU A 195 8.99 -8.83 -7.59
CA LEU A 195 10.45 -8.91 -7.58
C LEU A 195 10.88 -10.37 -7.79
N ASN A 196 12.02 -10.58 -8.44
CA ASN A 196 12.70 -11.87 -8.45
C ASN A 196 13.39 -12.14 -7.09
N ALA A 197 14.02 -13.32 -6.96
CA ALA A 197 14.67 -13.74 -5.73
C ALA A 197 15.85 -12.84 -5.33
N GLU A 198 16.42 -12.13 -6.31
CA GLU A 198 17.53 -11.20 -6.17
C GLU A 198 17.07 -9.78 -5.81
N GLY A 199 15.76 -9.56 -5.67
CA GLY A 199 15.18 -8.28 -5.23
C GLY A 199 14.98 -7.26 -6.34
N TYR A 200 15.17 -7.64 -7.61
CA TYR A 200 14.93 -6.78 -8.76
C TYR A 200 13.54 -7.00 -9.31
N ARG A 201 12.91 -5.94 -9.80
CA ARG A 201 11.69 -6.10 -10.59
C ARG A 201 12.13 -6.70 -11.92
N ASP A 202 12.29 -8.00 -12.03
CA ASP A 202 12.70 -8.67 -13.25
C ASP A 202 12.23 -10.13 -13.26
N ARG A 203 12.41 -10.81 -14.39
CA ARG A 203 12.20 -12.25 -14.48
C ARG A 203 13.23 -12.99 -13.61
N PRO A 204 12.91 -14.21 -13.13
CA PRO A 204 13.89 -15.08 -12.49
C PRO A 204 15.09 -15.31 -13.42
N TYR A 205 16.29 -15.29 -12.87
CA TYR A 205 17.51 -15.51 -13.63
C TYR A 205 17.75 -17.01 -13.83
N ASP A 206 17.63 -17.44 -15.08
CA ASP A 206 17.86 -18.83 -15.50
C ASP A 206 19.28 -18.97 -16.05
N VAL A 207 20.12 -19.69 -15.31
CA VAL A 207 21.54 -19.89 -15.64
C VAL A 207 21.70 -20.45 -17.06
N GLN A 208 20.86 -21.39 -17.48
CA GLN A 208 20.96 -22.00 -18.81
C GLN A 208 20.64 -21.00 -19.93
N LYS A 209 19.81 -19.99 -19.65
CA LYS A 209 19.48 -18.92 -20.62
C LYS A 209 20.48 -17.78 -20.62
N ILE A 210 21.37 -17.73 -19.64
CA ILE A 210 22.40 -16.68 -19.48
C ILE A 210 23.76 -17.18 -19.99
N GLU A 211 24.05 -18.47 -19.83
CA GLU A 211 25.29 -19.09 -20.25
C GLU A 211 25.56 -18.86 -21.75
N GLY A 212 26.80 -18.51 -22.09
CA GLY A 212 27.21 -18.20 -23.46
C GLY A 212 26.76 -16.85 -24.02
N LYS A 213 25.94 -16.07 -23.30
CA LYS A 213 25.47 -14.76 -23.75
C LYS A 213 26.37 -13.61 -23.29
N THR A 214 26.37 -12.55 -24.09
CA THR A 214 26.93 -11.25 -23.73
C THR A 214 26.02 -10.57 -22.70
N LYS A 215 26.56 -10.29 -21.51
CA LYS A 215 25.83 -9.79 -20.35
C LYS A 215 25.90 -8.26 -20.32
N VAL A 216 24.74 -7.63 -20.43
CA VAL A 216 24.60 -6.18 -20.32
C VAL A 216 23.96 -5.90 -18.96
N LEU A 217 24.70 -5.27 -18.06
CA LEU A 217 24.14 -4.82 -16.77
C LEU A 217 23.56 -3.42 -16.94
N LEU A 218 22.27 -3.27 -16.63
CA LEU A 218 21.58 -2.00 -16.59
C LEU A 218 21.47 -1.53 -15.15
N LEU A 219 22.30 -0.58 -14.74
CA LEU A 219 22.35 -0.08 -13.37
C LEU A 219 21.60 1.25 -13.25
N GLY A 220 20.85 1.43 -12.15
CA GLY A 220 20.23 2.71 -11.83
C GLY A 220 19.12 2.58 -10.78
N ASP A 221 18.21 3.54 -10.83
CA ASP A 221 17.22 3.80 -9.80
C ASP A 221 15.80 3.34 -10.19
N SER A 222 14.80 4.16 -9.83
CA SER A 222 13.39 4.07 -10.22
C SER A 222 13.15 4.00 -11.73
N PHE A 223 13.97 4.66 -12.57
CA PHE A 223 13.80 4.62 -14.02
C PHE A 223 14.10 3.23 -14.57
N VAL A 224 15.25 2.66 -14.18
CA VAL A 224 15.64 1.30 -14.57
C VAL A 224 14.61 0.31 -14.04
N ALA A 225 14.16 0.46 -12.79
CA ALA A 225 13.13 -0.41 -12.21
C ALA A 225 11.77 -0.33 -12.93
N GLY A 226 11.56 0.67 -13.80
CA GLY A 226 10.29 0.90 -14.50
C GLY A 226 9.20 1.42 -13.57
N HIS A 227 9.54 2.32 -12.64
CA HIS A 227 8.59 2.86 -11.66
C HIS A 227 7.34 3.42 -12.35
N GLY A 228 6.17 2.94 -11.92
CA GLY A 228 4.88 3.35 -12.48
C GLY A 228 4.45 2.67 -13.79
N LEU A 229 5.29 1.86 -14.43
CA LEU A 229 4.88 1.01 -15.55
C LEU A 229 4.08 -0.20 -15.05
N LYS A 230 2.92 -0.46 -15.62
CA LYS A 230 2.10 -1.63 -15.25
C LYS A 230 2.75 -2.94 -15.69
N ASN A 231 3.20 -2.99 -16.95
CA ASN A 231 3.84 -4.15 -17.54
C ASN A 231 5.37 -3.98 -17.53
N PRO A 232 6.12 -4.89 -16.89
CA PRO A 232 7.59 -4.91 -16.92
C PRO A 232 8.18 -4.90 -18.33
N GLU A 233 7.51 -5.49 -19.31
CA GLU A 233 8.02 -5.55 -20.70
C GLU A 233 8.08 -4.18 -21.39
N ASP A 234 7.35 -3.19 -20.88
CA ASP A 234 7.32 -1.83 -21.46
C ASP A 234 8.50 -0.97 -20.99
N ARG A 235 9.31 -1.45 -20.03
CA ARG A 235 10.46 -0.70 -19.51
C ARG A 235 11.65 -0.81 -20.46
N PHE A 236 12.48 0.22 -20.48
CA PHE A 236 13.55 0.31 -21.48
C PHE A 236 14.60 -0.81 -21.38
N SER A 237 14.80 -1.45 -20.23
CA SER A 237 15.66 -2.64 -20.14
C SER A 237 15.14 -3.81 -20.97
N ASN A 238 13.83 -4.02 -21.01
CA ASN A 238 13.20 -5.11 -21.75
C ASN A 238 13.10 -4.77 -23.24
N LEU A 239 12.86 -3.51 -23.56
CA LEU A 239 12.96 -3.02 -24.93
C LEU A 239 14.39 -3.21 -25.45
N LEU A 240 15.41 -2.85 -24.66
CA LEU A 240 16.81 -3.09 -25.01
C LEU A 240 17.12 -4.58 -25.21
N GLN A 241 16.63 -5.46 -24.32
CA GLN A 241 16.76 -6.91 -24.50
C GLN A 241 16.17 -7.38 -25.84
N LYS A 242 15.01 -6.85 -26.24
CA LYS A 242 14.33 -7.20 -27.48
C LYS A 242 15.11 -6.73 -28.70
N GLU A 243 15.65 -5.51 -28.67
CA GLU A 243 16.46 -4.94 -29.75
C GLU A 243 17.81 -5.68 -29.92
N LEU A 244 18.46 -6.07 -28.82
CA LEU A 244 19.75 -6.78 -28.86
C LEU A 244 19.60 -8.26 -29.29
N GLY A 245 18.43 -8.87 -29.07
CA GLY A 245 18.16 -10.25 -29.45
C GLY A 245 18.83 -11.30 -28.55
N GLU A 246 18.88 -12.55 -29.03
CA GLU A 246 19.17 -13.72 -28.19
C GLU A 246 20.63 -13.88 -27.77
N ASN A 247 21.57 -13.25 -28.50
CA ASN A 247 23.01 -13.28 -28.16
C ASN A 247 23.35 -12.49 -26.90
N TYR A 248 22.41 -11.65 -26.44
CA TYR A 248 22.59 -10.79 -25.28
C TYR A 248 21.64 -11.19 -24.15
N TYR A 249 22.08 -10.95 -22.92
CA TYR A 249 21.23 -10.98 -21.75
C TYR A 249 21.33 -9.64 -21.02
N VAL A 250 20.21 -8.91 -20.98
CA VAL A 250 20.12 -7.63 -20.26
C VAL A 250 19.62 -7.91 -18.84
N PHE A 251 20.42 -7.53 -17.84
CA PHE A 251 20.03 -7.57 -16.44
C PHE A 251 19.53 -6.21 -15.99
N ASN A 252 18.37 -6.18 -15.35
CA ASN A 252 17.84 -4.98 -14.72
C ASN A 252 18.29 -4.90 -13.25
N LEU A 253 19.20 -3.97 -12.93
CA LEU A 253 19.67 -3.71 -11.56
C LEU A 253 19.02 -2.46 -10.95
N GLY A 254 17.83 -2.11 -11.42
CA GLY A 254 17.07 -0.94 -11.00
C GLY A 254 16.37 -1.13 -9.67
N VAL A 255 16.59 -0.21 -8.73
CA VAL A 255 15.84 -0.17 -7.47
C VAL A 255 15.38 1.26 -7.18
N GLY A 256 14.07 1.45 -7.10
CA GLY A 256 13.49 2.77 -6.85
C GLY A 256 13.95 3.41 -5.54
N GLY A 257 14.34 4.68 -5.61
CA GLY A 257 14.84 5.48 -4.48
C GLY A 257 16.28 5.20 -4.10
N SER A 258 17.07 4.60 -4.99
CA SER A 258 18.51 4.41 -4.75
C SER A 258 19.28 5.69 -4.98
N ASP A 259 20.37 5.85 -4.25
CA ASP A 259 21.46 6.77 -4.56
C ASP A 259 22.64 6.03 -5.22
N VAL A 260 23.65 6.78 -5.66
CA VAL A 260 24.84 6.23 -6.33
C VAL A 260 25.59 5.22 -5.45
N ALA A 261 25.63 5.43 -4.13
CA ALA A 261 26.30 4.52 -3.22
C ALA A 261 25.54 3.18 -3.13
N ASP A 262 24.21 3.22 -3.01
CA ASP A 262 23.36 2.02 -3.02
C ASP A 262 23.47 1.26 -4.34
N GLU A 263 23.50 1.97 -5.47
CA GLU A 263 23.73 1.41 -6.80
C GLU A 263 25.06 0.68 -6.88
N PHE A 264 26.14 1.30 -6.40
CA PHE A 264 27.46 0.70 -6.40
C PHE A 264 27.54 -0.54 -5.51
N GLN A 265 26.88 -0.54 -4.34
CA GLN A 265 26.82 -1.73 -3.50
C GLN A 265 26.08 -2.89 -4.19
N ARG A 266 24.96 -2.61 -4.87
CA ARG A 266 24.26 -3.63 -5.68
C ARG A 266 25.12 -4.16 -6.80
N LEU A 267 25.80 -3.28 -7.53
CA LEU A 267 26.69 -3.65 -8.62
C LEU A 267 27.80 -4.61 -8.14
N LYS A 268 28.42 -4.30 -6.99
CA LYS A 268 29.46 -5.16 -6.39
C LYS A 268 28.93 -6.50 -5.89
N ALA A 269 27.72 -6.52 -5.33
CA ALA A 269 27.10 -7.73 -4.79
C ALA A 269 26.50 -8.63 -5.88
N PHE A 270 26.29 -8.12 -7.10
CA PHE A 270 25.65 -8.87 -8.17
C PHE A 270 26.52 -10.03 -8.67
N SER A 271 25.91 -11.20 -8.85
CA SER A 271 26.64 -12.45 -9.13
C SER A 271 27.24 -12.52 -10.53
N TYR A 272 26.68 -11.76 -11.49
CA TYR A 272 27.14 -11.78 -12.88
C TYR A 272 28.08 -10.61 -13.16
N ARG A 273 29.20 -10.89 -13.82
CA ARG A 273 30.10 -9.84 -14.31
C ARG A 273 29.54 -9.22 -15.60
N PRO A 274 29.62 -7.88 -15.77
CA PRO A 274 29.19 -7.24 -17.01
C PRO A 274 30.19 -7.52 -18.13
N ASP A 275 29.68 -7.81 -19.33
CA ASP A 275 30.42 -7.59 -20.57
C ASP A 275 30.23 -6.13 -21.04
N TYR A 276 29.07 -5.53 -20.73
CA TYR A 276 28.78 -4.10 -20.88
C TYR A 276 28.06 -3.57 -19.64
N LEU A 277 28.39 -2.34 -19.23
CA LEU A 277 27.68 -1.63 -18.16
C LEU A 277 26.97 -0.40 -18.72
N LEU A 278 25.64 -0.38 -18.67
CA LEU A 278 24.86 0.80 -19.02
C LEU A 278 24.29 1.40 -17.73
N TYR A 279 24.77 2.59 -17.40
CA TYR A 279 24.39 3.31 -16.20
C TYR A 279 23.30 4.34 -16.50
N SER A 280 22.18 4.27 -15.78
CA SER A 280 21.08 5.22 -15.87
C SER A 280 21.12 6.12 -14.65
N TYR A 281 21.53 7.37 -14.85
CA TYR A 281 21.60 8.38 -13.80
C TYR A 281 20.36 9.25 -13.81
N TYR A 282 19.80 9.50 -12.63
CA TYR A 282 18.74 10.47 -12.41
C TYR A 282 19.17 11.50 -11.36
N PRO A 283 18.86 12.81 -11.51
CA PRO A 283 19.43 13.83 -10.63
C PRO A 283 19.09 13.77 -9.13
N ASN A 284 18.20 12.87 -8.72
CA ASN A 284 17.93 12.59 -7.31
C ASN A 284 18.96 11.62 -6.70
N ASP A 285 19.78 10.94 -7.49
CA ASP A 285 20.76 9.97 -7.00
C ASP A 285 21.84 10.63 -6.12
N ILE A 286 21.90 11.97 -6.09
CA ILE A 286 22.75 12.81 -5.22
C ILE A 286 22.18 13.02 -3.81
N GLU A 287 20.92 12.65 -3.53
CA GLU A 287 20.24 12.98 -2.27
C GLU A 287 21.03 12.62 -1.02
N ARG A 288 21.52 11.37 -0.93
CA ARG A 288 22.28 10.94 0.24
C ARG A 288 23.61 11.67 0.39
N ASP A 289 24.25 12.01 -0.72
CA ASP A 289 25.49 12.77 -0.71
C ASP A 289 25.26 14.20 -0.22
N GLY A 290 24.09 14.76 -0.53
CA GLY A 290 23.58 15.99 0.06
C GLY A 290 23.51 15.93 1.59
N GLU A 291 22.86 14.88 2.13
CA GLU A 291 22.77 14.66 3.57
C GLU A 291 24.15 14.44 4.22
N MET A 292 25.05 13.66 3.59
CA MET A 292 26.44 13.47 4.04
C MET A 292 27.26 14.77 4.01
N GLY A 293 26.99 15.63 3.03
CA GLY A 293 27.57 16.96 2.93
C GLY A 293 27.11 17.91 4.03
N GLY A 294 26.00 17.61 4.70
CA GLY A 294 25.39 18.41 5.78
C GLY A 294 24.13 19.18 5.37
N LEU A 295 23.60 18.93 4.17
CA LEU A 295 22.30 19.47 3.76
C LEU A 295 21.16 18.66 4.38
N VAL A 296 19.98 19.27 4.54
CA VAL A 296 18.82 18.60 5.12
C VAL A 296 17.79 18.34 4.01
N LEU A 297 17.57 17.06 3.70
CA LEU A 297 16.52 16.65 2.77
C LEU A 297 15.15 16.99 3.36
N PRO A 298 14.35 17.87 2.74
CA PRO A 298 13.03 18.19 3.25
C PRO A 298 12.11 16.98 3.04
N LYS A 299 11.67 16.37 4.15
CA LYS A 299 10.76 15.22 4.11
C LYS A 299 9.30 15.71 4.15
N PRO A 300 8.45 15.28 3.20
CA PRO A 300 7.04 15.64 3.22
C PRO A 300 6.37 15.09 4.48
N ARG A 301 5.36 15.81 4.97
CA ARG A 301 4.64 15.45 6.19
C ARG A 301 3.17 15.15 5.89
N SER A 302 2.92 13.97 5.33
CA SER A 302 1.57 13.56 4.93
C SER A 302 0.55 13.65 6.06
N TYR A 303 -0.60 14.23 5.74
CA TYR A 303 -1.76 14.38 6.62
C TYR A 303 -1.55 15.31 7.84
N ASN A 304 -0.47 16.09 7.89
CA ASN A 304 -0.24 17.01 9.01
C ASN A 304 -1.17 18.23 9.03
N ASP A 305 -1.69 18.59 7.86
CA ASP A 305 -2.69 19.63 7.64
C ASP A 305 -4.09 19.26 8.17
N VAL A 306 -4.29 18.01 8.62
CA VAL A 306 -5.57 17.53 9.15
C VAL A 306 -5.45 17.14 10.62
N TRP A 307 -6.46 17.53 11.42
CA TRP A 307 -6.57 17.13 12.82
C TRP A 307 -6.66 15.60 13.01
N PHE A 308 -6.33 15.10 14.21
CA PHE A 308 -6.11 13.67 14.43
C PHE A 308 -7.32 12.78 14.12
N ILE A 309 -8.56 13.24 14.38
CA ILE A 309 -9.77 12.45 14.14
C ILE A 309 -10.01 12.24 12.63
N PRO A 310 -10.16 13.28 11.78
CA PRO A 310 -10.35 13.04 10.36
C PRO A 310 -9.13 12.38 9.71
N ARG A 311 -7.91 12.69 10.17
CA ARG A 311 -6.68 12.00 9.75
C ARG A 311 -6.78 10.48 9.91
N PHE A 312 -7.35 10.01 11.02
CA PHE A 312 -7.55 8.57 11.26
C PHE A 312 -8.42 7.92 10.18
N PHE A 313 -9.56 8.55 9.84
CA PHE A 313 -10.49 8.02 8.83
C PHE A 313 -9.97 8.17 7.40
N ILE A 314 -9.35 9.30 7.05
CA ILE A 314 -8.78 9.55 5.71
C ILE A 314 -7.69 8.54 5.37
N ARG A 315 -6.86 8.14 6.34
CA ARG A 315 -5.83 7.11 6.14
C ARG A 315 -6.40 5.69 6.02
N ARG A 316 -7.70 5.52 6.28
CA ARG A 316 -8.39 4.22 6.46
C ARG A 316 -9.70 4.11 5.66
N SER A 317 -9.93 4.99 4.70
CA SER A 317 -11.05 4.84 3.78
C SER A 317 -10.53 5.16 2.41
N TYR A 318 -10.70 4.25 1.46
CA TYR A 318 -10.31 4.47 0.07
C TYR A 318 -11.01 5.69 -0.51
N LEU A 319 -12.29 5.89 -0.19
CA LEU A 319 -13.05 7.05 -0.62
C LEU A 319 -12.49 8.35 -0.02
N LEU A 320 -12.32 8.42 1.30
CA LEU A 320 -11.83 9.64 1.96
C LEU A 320 -10.37 9.93 1.58
N ASN A 321 -9.54 8.89 1.43
CA ASN A 321 -8.18 9.02 0.94
C ASN A 321 -8.16 9.61 -0.46
N PHE A 322 -8.98 9.06 -1.37
CA PHE A 322 -9.08 9.56 -2.73
C PHE A 322 -9.50 11.04 -2.75
N ILE A 323 -10.56 11.41 -2.01
CA ILE A 323 -11.07 12.78 -1.94
C ILE A 323 -9.99 13.72 -1.39
N TYR A 324 -9.32 13.34 -0.30
CA TYR A 324 -8.24 14.12 0.31
C TYR A 324 -7.18 14.44 -0.74
N TRP A 325 -6.63 13.42 -1.40
CA TRP A 325 -5.57 13.56 -2.41
C TRP A 325 -6.00 14.22 -3.74
N GLN A 326 -7.26 14.64 -3.90
CA GLN A 326 -7.65 15.50 -5.04
C GLN A 326 -7.25 16.96 -4.84
N PHE A 327 -6.90 17.36 -3.61
CA PHE A 327 -6.57 18.73 -3.27
C PHE A 327 -5.07 18.87 -2.99
N PRO A 328 -4.48 20.05 -3.24
CA PRO A 328 -3.08 20.30 -2.92
C PRO A 328 -2.88 20.40 -1.40
N HIS A 329 -1.88 19.70 -0.88
CA HIS A 329 -1.51 19.73 0.54
C HIS A 329 -0.16 20.43 0.71
N TYR A 330 -0.14 21.57 1.38
CA TYR A 330 1.07 22.40 1.50
C TYR A 330 2.22 21.67 2.22
N ASP A 331 1.90 20.80 3.18
CA ASP A 331 2.87 19.97 3.90
C ASP A 331 3.57 18.91 2.99
N GLU A 332 3.05 18.71 1.78
CA GLU A 332 3.65 17.89 0.71
C GLU A 332 4.43 18.72 -0.31
N LEU A 333 4.24 20.03 -0.34
CA LEU A 333 4.93 20.97 -1.23
C LEU A 333 6.30 21.35 -0.65
N VAL A 334 7.13 20.35 -0.39
CA VAL A 334 8.53 20.56 0.01
C VAL A 334 9.34 21.17 -1.14
N ASP A 335 10.26 22.08 -0.83
CA ASP A 335 11.22 22.62 -1.81
C ASP A 335 12.32 21.61 -2.13
N TYR A 336 11.90 20.47 -2.66
CA TYR A 336 12.76 19.38 -3.08
C TYR A 336 13.68 19.81 -4.23
N LYS A 337 13.19 20.66 -5.13
CA LYS A 337 14.02 21.21 -6.22
C LYS A 337 15.10 22.14 -5.70
N GLY A 338 14.78 23.01 -4.73
CA GLY A 338 15.77 23.84 -4.05
C GLY A 338 16.82 23.02 -3.33
N TYR A 339 16.42 21.91 -2.68
CA TYR A 339 17.35 20.96 -2.08
C TYR A 339 18.31 20.36 -3.12
N LEU A 340 17.80 19.84 -4.24
CA LEU A 340 18.66 19.27 -5.29
C LEU A 340 19.59 20.34 -5.89
N LYS A 341 19.10 21.56 -6.14
CA LYS A 341 19.95 22.68 -6.59
C LYS A 341 21.09 22.97 -5.61
N GLN A 342 20.83 22.91 -4.30
CA GLN A 342 21.87 23.07 -3.28
C GLN A 342 22.89 21.93 -3.34
N CYS A 343 22.45 20.69 -3.54
CA CYS A 343 23.35 19.53 -3.68
C CYS A 343 24.35 19.74 -4.82
N TYR A 344 23.86 20.10 -6.02
CA TYR A 344 24.72 20.35 -7.18
C TYR A 344 25.56 21.62 -7.09
N SER A 345 25.18 22.57 -6.23
CA SER A 345 25.91 23.83 -6.07
C SER A 345 26.96 23.79 -4.95
N PHE A 346 26.85 22.84 -4.02
CA PHE A 346 27.69 22.81 -2.83
C PHE A 346 28.95 21.95 -3.06
N PRO A 347 30.17 22.53 -3.04
CA PRO A 347 31.39 21.81 -3.45
C PRO A 347 31.66 20.53 -2.66
N LYS A 348 31.39 20.54 -1.35
CA LYS A 348 31.57 19.36 -0.49
C LYS A 348 30.66 18.20 -0.92
N VAL A 349 29.43 18.48 -1.33
CA VAL A 349 28.50 17.45 -1.80
C VAL A 349 28.96 16.92 -3.15
N MET A 350 29.38 17.81 -4.06
CA MET A 350 29.89 17.40 -5.35
C MET A 350 31.15 16.55 -5.26
N GLU A 351 32.07 16.86 -4.34
CA GLU A 351 33.26 16.03 -4.10
C GLU A 351 32.88 14.60 -3.71
N ILE A 352 31.97 14.44 -2.73
CA ILE A 352 31.44 13.14 -2.30
C ILE A 352 30.76 12.42 -3.48
N HIS A 353 29.89 13.13 -4.20
CA HIS A 353 29.11 12.57 -5.29
C HIS A 353 29.99 12.09 -6.44
N THR A 354 30.99 12.88 -6.85
CA THR A 354 31.94 12.48 -7.88
C THR A 354 32.76 11.26 -7.47
N ALA A 355 33.15 11.15 -6.19
CA ALA A 355 33.88 9.97 -5.71
C ALA A 355 33.01 8.69 -5.74
N HIS A 356 31.70 8.81 -5.47
CA HIS A 356 30.77 7.68 -5.63
C HIS A 356 30.59 7.30 -7.11
N LEU A 357 30.48 8.27 -8.02
CA LEU A 357 30.42 8.01 -9.46
C LEU A 357 31.70 7.35 -9.98
N ASP A 358 32.87 7.83 -9.54
CA ASP A 358 34.18 7.25 -9.86
C ASP A 358 34.26 5.78 -9.45
N SER A 359 33.61 5.41 -8.35
CA SER A 359 33.58 4.03 -7.89
C SER A 359 32.85 3.09 -8.86
N ILE A 360 31.79 3.55 -9.54
CA ILE A 360 31.10 2.78 -10.59
C ILE A 360 31.98 2.68 -11.83
N ILE A 361 32.63 3.79 -12.21
CA ILE A 361 33.53 3.86 -13.37
C ILE A 361 34.72 2.91 -13.17
N ASP A 362 35.33 2.92 -11.99
CA ASP A 362 36.48 2.09 -11.67
C ASP A 362 36.12 0.61 -11.60
N PHE A 363 34.90 0.27 -11.17
CA PHE A 363 34.38 -1.09 -11.30
C PHE A 363 34.27 -1.53 -12.75
N ALA A 364 33.74 -0.68 -13.64
CA ALA A 364 33.66 -1.03 -15.06
C ALA A 364 35.04 -1.25 -15.67
N LYS A 365 36.02 -0.37 -15.36
CA LYS A 365 37.42 -0.53 -15.77
C LYS A 365 38.05 -1.81 -15.23
N GLN A 366 37.80 -2.15 -13.97
CA GLN A 366 38.34 -3.37 -13.33
C GLN A 366 37.91 -4.64 -14.07
N PHE A 367 36.71 -4.66 -14.64
CA PHE A 367 36.19 -5.80 -15.42
C PHE A 367 36.38 -5.64 -16.92
N GLU A 368 37.11 -4.61 -17.37
CA GLU A 368 37.30 -4.26 -18.78
C GLU A 368 35.95 -4.15 -19.55
N ALA A 369 34.88 -3.82 -18.83
CA ALA A 369 33.53 -3.72 -19.38
C ALA A 369 33.33 -2.30 -19.95
N PRO A 370 33.05 -2.14 -21.26
CA PRO A 370 32.70 -0.84 -21.80
C PRO A 370 31.46 -0.30 -21.10
N MET A 371 31.55 0.96 -20.69
CA MET A 371 30.50 1.65 -19.94
C MET A 371 29.89 2.78 -20.77
N ALA A 372 28.57 2.90 -20.73
CA ALA A 372 27.85 4.07 -21.23
C ALA A 372 26.92 4.60 -20.13
N ALA A 373 26.65 5.90 -20.15
CA ALA A 373 25.73 6.54 -19.23
C ALA A 373 24.53 7.15 -19.98
N VAL A 374 23.34 7.01 -19.42
CA VAL A 374 22.10 7.66 -19.85
C VAL A 374 21.66 8.55 -18.71
N VAL A 375 21.58 9.85 -18.98
CA VAL A 375 21.13 10.84 -17.99
C VAL A 375 19.68 11.20 -18.29
N PHE A 376 18.77 10.89 -17.36
CA PHE A 376 17.38 11.30 -17.47
C PHE A 376 17.17 12.70 -16.89
N PRO A 377 16.55 13.64 -17.63
CA PRO A 377 16.18 14.93 -17.06
C PRO A 377 14.94 14.78 -16.15
N PHE A 378 14.67 15.78 -15.31
CA PHE A 378 13.36 15.89 -14.66
C PHE A 378 12.29 16.04 -15.74
N LEU A 379 11.49 14.99 -15.96
CA LEU A 379 10.53 14.91 -17.06
C LEU A 379 9.48 16.02 -17.03
N GLU A 380 9.15 16.50 -15.83
CA GLU A 380 8.17 17.57 -15.60
C GLU A 380 8.68 18.93 -16.08
N GLN A 381 10.01 19.14 -16.07
CA GLN A 381 10.66 20.42 -16.35
C GLN A 381 12.07 20.22 -16.92
N VAL A 382 12.15 19.65 -18.12
CA VAL A 382 13.42 19.31 -18.80
C VAL A 382 14.38 20.50 -18.90
N LYS A 383 13.87 21.71 -19.18
CA LYS A 383 14.70 22.94 -19.26
C LYS A 383 15.34 23.29 -17.91
N GLU A 384 14.65 23.04 -16.81
CA GLU A 384 15.16 23.32 -15.47
C GLU A 384 16.13 22.26 -14.98
N SER A 385 16.21 21.09 -15.63
CA SER A 385 17.16 20.03 -15.24
C SER A 385 18.61 20.36 -15.57
N ARG A 386 18.88 21.47 -16.28
CA ARG A 386 20.22 21.87 -16.73
C ARG A 386 21.23 22.17 -15.63
N PHE A 387 20.78 22.32 -14.38
CA PHE A 387 21.69 22.55 -13.25
C PHE A 387 22.33 21.25 -12.73
N ALA A 388 21.74 20.09 -13.09
CA ALA A 388 22.17 18.77 -12.67
C ALA A 388 23.06 18.11 -13.73
#